data_AF-A0A7V8XIJ1-F1
#
_entry.id   AF-A0A7V8XIJ1-F1
#
_cell.length_a   1.000
_cell.length_b   1.000
_cell.length_c   1.000
_cell.angle_alpha   90.00
_cell.angle_beta   90.00
_cell.angle_gamma   90.00
#
_symmetry.space_group_name_H-M   'P 1'
#
loop_
_entity.id
_entity.type
_entity.pdbx_description
1 polymer ?
#
loop_
_entity_poly.entity_id
_entity_poly.type
_entity_poly.pdbx_seq_one_letter_code
_entity_poly.pdbx_strand_id
1 'polypeptide(L)'
;MSATPADPRLDQPPTSDQKARALIAAIPDPVFRIGTDGVYRGFKVDSEGDLATSPDEIVGHGLHERLPTQIADLVLAAGRRAVEEDALQHIEYTLELRGEQHEYEGRVVGSGPDEFVLIVRDFTELARQARELERERDFSRAVVRSTPSFLALVDEHGTLLGVNRALGVAAGIPEEEWVGTPFWTRFIADGDVARARDDFARLLKGEADRVVEYEHDAPDGSRLVVDWTATVVEDASGRTRYLFCGLDVTARKDVEEEIRRSRARIISASDAERKRLERNLHDGAQQNLVSVSHAVHLAARTLRVDPAAAEEHLERALVELNTAHEELRELARGLHPQILTVRGLAAAVRALAGRAPIPVTVMTVDDTERWPPLIESAAYFVVSEALTNVLKYARASSATIRLMPRDDVLVVEVTDNGRGGAQPTHSSGLGGLRDRVEALDGTFVLESPTGGGTRIH
;
A
#
# COMPACT_ATOMS: atom_id res chain seq x y z
N MET A 1 83.82 60.15 5.15
CA MET A 1 82.77 59.41 4.42
C MET A 1 83.34 59.06 3.06
N SER A 2 83.85 57.84 2.89
CA SER A 2 84.37 57.33 1.63
C SER A 2 83.21 56.72 0.85
N ALA A 3 82.86 57.30 -0.29
CA ALA A 3 81.86 56.75 -1.18
C ALA A 3 82.54 55.74 -2.13
N THR A 4 82.20 54.47 -1.97
CA THR A 4 82.55 53.39 -2.91
C THR A 4 81.89 53.67 -4.26
N PRO A 5 82.61 53.60 -5.40
CA PRO A 5 81.98 53.78 -6.70
C PRO A 5 81.11 52.55 -7.02
N ALA A 6 79.87 52.79 -7.44
CA ALA A 6 78.94 51.77 -7.90
C ALA A 6 79.50 51.06 -9.14
N ASP A 7 79.53 49.72 -9.11
CA ASP A 7 79.91 48.88 -10.24
C ASP A 7 78.88 49.04 -11.37
N PRO A 8 79.26 49.51 -12.59
CA PRO A 8 78.32 49.80 -13.68
C PRO A 8 77.67 48.55 -14.30
N ARG A 9 77.94 47.35 -13.78
CA ARG A 9 77.43 46.08 -14.33
C ARG A 9 76.04 45.67 -13.81
N LEU A 10 75.45 46.40 -12.87
CA LEU A 10 74.17 46.04 -12.22
C LEU A 10 72.93 46.83 -12.71
N ASP A 11 73.09 47.78 -13.62
CA ASP A 11 72.02 48.76 -13.97
C ASP A 11 71.61 48.73 -15.46
N GLN A 12 71.67 47.56 -16.09
CA GLN A 12 71.10 47.35 -17.43
C GLN A 12 69.72 46.70 -17.32
N PRO A 13 68.67 47.27 -17.95
CA PRO A 13 67.36 46.61 -17.98
C PRO A 13 67.51 45.23 -18.63
N PRO A 14 66.88 44.18 -18.06
CA PRO A 14 67.03 42.84 -18.60
C PRO A 14 66.64 42.82 -20.06
N THR A 15 67.46 42.18 -20.89
CA THR A 15 67.19 42.01 -22.32
C THR A 15 65.83 41.32 -22.51
N SER A 16 65.21 41.47 -23.68
CA SER A 16 63.92 40.82 -23.97
C SER A 16 63.97 39.30 -23.70
N ASP A 17 65.14 38.67 -23.90
CA ASP A 17 65.38 37.25 -23.63
C ASP A 17 65.45 36.94 -22.11
N GLN A 18 66.03 37.82 -21.30
CA GLN A 18 66.08 37.66 -19.84
C GLN A 18 64.68 37.78 -19.20
N LYS A 19 63.82 38.67 -19.71
CA LYS A 19 62.43 38.81 -19.23
C LYS A 19 61.57 37.59 -19.58
N ALA A 20 61.68 37.08 -20.81
CA ALA A 20 60.95 35.89 -21.24
C ALA A 20 61.34 34.65 -20.42
N ARG A 21 62.64 34.45 -20.15
CA ARG A 21 63.11 33.36 -19.28
C ARG A 21 62.59 33.47 -17.85
N ALA A 22 62.55 34.67 -17.28
CA ALA A 22 62.03 34.89 -15.92
C ALA A 22 60.52 34.59 -15.81
N LEU A 23 59.73 34.94 -16.83
CA LEU A 23 58.30 34.63 -16.89
C LEU A 23 58.05 33.11 -16.98
N ILE A 24 58.78 32.40 -17.84
CA ILE A 24 58.67 30.94 -17.97
C ILE A 24 59.10 30.24 -16.67
N ALA A 25 60.16 30.71 -16.03
CA ALA A 25 60.65 30.14 -14.77
C ALA A 25 59.68 30.34 -13.59
N ALA A 26 58.79 31.35 -13.65
CA ALA A 26 57.80 31.64 -12.61
C ALA A 26 56.50 30.85 -12.76
N ILE A 27 56.26 30.20 -13.90
CA ILE A 27 55.07 29.36 -14.12
C ILE A 27 55.32 28.01 -13.45
N PRO A 28 54.47 27.57 -12.48
CA PRO A 28 54.67 26.30 -11.78
C PRO A 28 54.32 25.08 -12.65
N ASP A 29 53.48 25.27 -13.67
CA ASP A 29 53.03 24.21 -14.57
C ASP A 29 54.13 23.81 -15.58
N PRO A 30 54.19 22.54 -16.01
CA PRO A 30 54.98 22.10 -17.16
C PRO A 30 54.77 22.97 -18.40
N VAL A 31 55.87 23.42 -19.00
CA VAL A 31 55.88 24.24 -20.22
C VAL A 31 56.66 23.53 -21.31
N PHE A 32 56.07 23.35 -22.47
CA PHE A 32 56.69 22.74 -23.65
C PHE A 32 56.73 23.75 -24.80
N ARG A 33 57.85 23.81 -25.48
CA ARG A 33 58.04 24.54 -26.73
C ARG A 33 58.05 23.55 -27.87
N ILE A 34 57.19 23.73 -28.85
CA ILE A 34 56.94 22.74 -29.90
C ILE A 34 56.83 23.45 -31.25
N GLY A 35 57.44 22.87 -32.28
CA GLY A 35 57.27 23.35 -33.64
C GLY A 35 55.90 23.00 -34.22
N THR A 36 55.44 23.73 -35.23
CA THR A 36 54.22 23.40 -36.00
C THR A 36 54.35 22.09 -36.80
N ASP A 37 55.57 21.57 -36.91
CA ASP A 37 55.95 20.23 -37.38
C ASP A 37 55.75 19.13 -36.33
N GLY A 38 55.43 19.50 -35.08
CA GLY A 38 55.17 18.59 -33.97
C GLY A 38 56.42 18.15 -33.21
N VAL A 39 57.57 18.77 -33.45
CA VAL A 39 58.84 18.40 -32.77
C VAL A 39 59.04 19.27 -31.53
N TYR A 40 59.37 18.65 -30.39
CA TYR A 40 59.72 19.38 -29.16
C TYR A 40 61.04 20.15 -29.33
N ARG A 41 61.00 21.46 -29.10
CA ARG A 41 62.16 22.38 -29.17
C ARG A 41 62.76 22.69 -27.82
N GLY A 42 61.99 22.56 -26.75
CA GLY A 42 62.44 22.76 -25.38
C GLY A 42 61.31 22.48 -24.40
N PHE A 43 61.64 22.35 -23.13
CA PHE A 43 60.65 22.22 -22.06
C PHE A 43 61.18 22.78 -20.75
N LYS A 44 60.26 23.06 -19.83
CA LYS A 44 60.50 23.38 -18.42
C LYS A 44 59.51 22.56 -17.61
N VAL A 45 60.00 21.82 -16.64
CA VAL A 45 59.21 21.09 -15.64
C VAL A 45 59.86 21.30 -14.28
N ASP A 46 59.07 21.28 -13.21
CA ASP A 46 59.60 21.39 -11.84
C ASP A 46 59.95 20.02 -11.25
N SER A 47 59.33 18.94 -11.74
CA SER A 47 59.61 17.57 -11.35
C SER A 47 59.70 16.64 -12.57
N GLU A 48 60.64 15.69 -12.55
CA GLU A 48 60.68 14.60 -13.54
C GLU A 48 59.43 13.70 -13.48
N GLY A 49 58.67 13.77 -12.39
CA GLY A 49 57.37 13.12 -12.24
C GLY A 49 56.28 13.66 -13.18
N ASP A 50 56.46 14.89 -13.68
CA ASP A 50 55.49 15.58 -14.55
C ASP A 50 55.65 15.19 -16.02
N LEU A 51 56.62 14.32 -16.32
CA LEU A 51 56.95 13.87 -17.66
C LEU A 51 56.48 12.43 -17.90
N ALA A 52 55.90 12.20 -19.08
CA ALA A 52 55.57 10.85 -19.56
C ALA A 52 56.81 9.99 -19.84
N THR A 53 57.95 10.64 -20.13
CA THR A 53 59.20 9.98 -20.52
C THR A 53 60.43 10.69 -19.97
N SER A 54 61.60 10.06 -20.08
CA SER A 54 62.87 10.63 -19.61
C SER A 54 63.15 12.02 -20.20
N PRO A 55 63.62 13.01 -19.40
CA PRO A 55 63.95 14.37 -19.85
C PRO A 55 64.92 14.42 -21.03
N ASP A 56 65.90 13.52 -21.05
CA ASP A 56 66.99 13.48 -22.04
C ASP A 56 66.51 13.08 -23.45
N GLU A 57 65.27 12.60 -23.57
CA GLU A 57 64.72 12.10 -24.83
C GLU A 57 63.54 12.94 -25.37
N ILE A 58 63.22 14.08 -24.76
CA ILE A 58 62.07 14.89 -25.16
C ILE A 58 62.42 15.80 -26.33
N VAL A 59 63.50 16.59 -26.21
CA VAL A 59 63.88 17.57 -27.23
C VAL A 59 64.34 16.85 -28.51
N GLY A 60 63.82 17.31 -29.65
CA GLY A 60 64.14 16.75 -30.97
C GLY A 60 63.25 15.59 -31.41
N HIS A 61 62.36 15.09 -30.55
CA HIS A 61 61.41 14.01 -30.88
C HIS A 61 60.01 14.55 -31.18
N GLY A 62 59.21 13.76 -31.89
CA GLY A 62 57.87 14.14 -32.31
C GLY A 62 56.81 13.90 -31.23
N LEU A 63 55.77 14.74 -31.20
CA LEU A 63 54.59 14.60 -30.34
C LEU A 63 53.97 13.20 -30.41
N HIS A 64 53.79 12.67 -31.63
CA HIS A 64 53.19 11.35 -31.89
C HIS A 64 54.04 10.16 -31.42
N GLU A 65 55.33 10.37 -31.16
CA GLU A 65 56.20 9.33 -30.61
C GLU A 65 56.02 9.17 -29.10
N ARG A 66 55.46 10.19 -28.43
CA ARG A 66 55.44 10.30 -26.97
C ARG A 66 54.03 10.41 -26.39
N LEU A 67 53.07 10.90 -27.17
CA LEU A 67 51.67 10.98 -26.79
C LEU A 67 50.83 10.04 -27.67
N PRO A 68 49.73 9.48 -27.13
CA PRO A 68 48.72 8.82 -27.94
C PRO A 68 48.30 9.70 -29.13
N THR A 69 48.10 9.09 -30.30
CA THR A 69 47.81 9.78 -31.57
C THR A 69 46.71 10.84 -31.44
N GLN A 70 45.63 10.51 -30.71
CA GLN A 70 44.51 11.42 -30.49
C GLN A 70 44.92 12.71 -29.75
N ILE A 71 45.78 12.60 -28.74
CA ILE A 71 46.25 13.74 -27.94
C ILE A 71 47.31 14.52 -28.72
N ALA A 72 48.22 13.83 -29.41
CA ALA A 72 49.22 14.46 -30.27
C ALA A 72 48.57 15.31 -31.38
N ASP A 73 47.54 14.77 -32.04
CA ASP A 73 46.77 15.48 -33.06
C ASP A 73 46.02 16.69 -32.47
N LEU A 74 45.42 16.53 -31.29
CA LEU A 74 44.73 17.61 -30.57
C LEU A 74 45.68 18.76 -30.24
N VAL A 75 46.85 18.45 -29.65
CA VAL A 75 47.88 19.43 -29.31
C VAL A 75 48.41 20.13 -30.56
N LEU A 76 48.72 19.38 -31.62
CA LEU A 76 49.27 19.95 -32.85
C LEU A 76 48.27 20.85 -33.58
N ALA A 77 47.00 20.45 -33.63
CA ALA A 77 45.93 21.25 -34.21
C ALA A 77 45.68 22.53 -33.40
N ALA A 78 45.73 22.47 -32.07
CA ALA A 78 45.66 23.66 -31.22
C ALA A 78 46.88 24.57 -31.41
N GLY A 79 48.09 24.00 -31.53
CA GLY A 79 49.32 24.74 -31.80
C GLY A 79 49.30 25.50 -33.12
N ARG A 80 48.87 24.84 -34.21
CA ARG A 80 48.75 25.49 -35.53
C ARG A 80 47.75 26.64 -35.50
N ARG A 81 46.57 26.43 -34.91
CA ARG A 81 45.58 27.50 -34.74
C ARG A 81 46.09 28.64 -33.87
N ALA A 82 46.81 28.35 -32.78
CA ALA A 82 47.38 29.40 -31.92
C ALA A 82 48.39 30.29 -32.66
N VAL A 83 49.15 29.73 -33.60
CA VAL A 83 50.10 30.48 -34.46
C VAL A 83 49.38 31.22 -35.59
N GLU A 84 48.44 30.56 -36.27
CA GLU A 84 47.69 31.16 -37.39
C GLU A 84 46.77 32.30 -36.95
N GLU A 85 46.10 32.14 -35.80
CA GLU A 85 45.11 33.10 -35.28
C GLU A 85 45.72 34.12 -34.30
N ASP A 86 46.98 33.94 -33.90
CA ASP A 86 47.66 34.72 -32.86
C ASP A 86 46.82 34.83 -31.56
N ALA A 87 46.21 33.71 -31.16
CA ALA A 87 45.26 33.65 -30.07
C ALA A 87 45.54 32.47 -29.12
N LEU A 88 45.26 32.67 -27.83
CA LEU A 88 45.34 31.62 -26.82
C LEU A 88 44.31 30.52 -27.12
N GLN A 89 44.78 29.29 -27.27
CA GLN A 89 43.94 28.12 -27.42
C GLN A 89 43.89 27.32 -26.12
N HIS A 90 42.75 26.67 -25.91
CA HIS A 90 42.48 25.85 -24.75
C HIS A 90 42.15 24.43 -25.17
N ILE A 91 42.78 23.45 -24.54
CA ILE A 91 42.52 22.03 -24.77
C ILE A 91 42.47 21.29 -23.44
N GLU A 92 41.58 20.33 -23.32
CA GLU A 92 41.54 19.40 -22.19
C GLU A 92 41.71 17.99 -22.71
N TYR A 93 42.49 17.17 -22.02
CA TYR A 93 42.72 15.78 -22.41
C TYR A 93 43.03 14.89 -21.21
N THR A 94 42.72 13.61 -21.35
CA THR A 94 43.04 12.57 -20.36
C THR A 94 44.23 11.76 -20.87
N LEU A 95 45.24 11.56 -20.03
CA LEU A 95 46.42 10.77 -20.34
C LEU A 95 46.64 9.73 -19.24
N GLU A 96 46.92 8.49 -19.64
CA GLU A 96 47.33 7.46 -18.70
C GLU A 96 48.84 7.54 -18.47
N LEU A 97 49.24 7.82 -17.23
CA LEU A 97 50.64 7.92 -16.81
C LEU A 97 50.87 6.91 -15.69
N ARG A 98 51.84 6.00 -15.89
CA ARG A 98 52.25 4.99 -14.89
C ARG A 98 51.09 4.12 -14.38
N GLY A 99 50.06 3.91 -15.20
CA GLY A 99 48.88 3.09 -14.88
C GLY A 99 47.75 3.85 -14.17
N GLU A 100 47.88 5.16 -13.99
CA GLU A 100 46.81 6.02 -13.45
C GLU A 100 46.32 6.99 -14.55
N GLN A 101 45.02 7.28 -14.57
CA GLN A 101 44.46 8.29 -15.47
C GLN A 101 44.61 9.67 -14.85
N HIS A 102 45.23 10.58 -15.61
CA HIS A 102 45.37 11.99 -15.28
C HIS A 102 44.58 12.86 -16.26
N GLU A 103 44.07 13.98 -15.79
CA GLU A 103 43.36 14.98 -16.57
C GLU A 103 44.15 16.27 -16.61
N TYR A 104 44.40 16.73 -17.84
CA TYR A 104 45.29 17.83 -18.14
C TYR A 104 44.57 18.94 -18.88
N GLU A 105 44.81 20.16 -18.42
CA GLU A 105 44.42 21.41 -19.04
C GLU A 105 45.64 21.96 -19.80
N GLY A 106 45.55 22.00 -21.13
CA GLY A 106 46.56 22.56 -22.02
C GLY A 106 46.22 23.97 -22.47
N ARG A 107 47.13 24.93 -22.24
CA ARG A 107 47.05 26.30 -22.75
C ARG A 107 48.12 26.51 -23.80
N VAL A 108 47.69 26.83 -25.02
CA VAL A 108 48.57 26.88 -26.19
C VAL A 108 48.61 28.29 -26.76
N VAL A 109 49.80 28.83 -26.96
CA VAL A 109 50.01 30.18 -27.52
C VAL A 109 51.12 30.16 -28.56
N GLY A 110 50.97 30.92 -29.65
CA GLY A 110 52.04 31.11 -30.63
C GLY A 110 53.25 31.82 -30.02
N SER A 111 54.45 31.38 -30.36
CA SER A 111 55.72 32.00 -29.93
C SER A 111 56.63 32.39 -31.11
N GLY A 112 56.17 32.19 -32.34
CA GLY A 112 56.85 32.48 -33.58
C GLY A 112 56.05 31.95 -34.78
N PRO A 113 56.54 32.16 -36.02
CA PRO A 113 55.82 31.74 -37.23
C PRO A 113 55.67 30.21 -37.37
N ASP A 114 56.55 29.44 -36.74
CA ASP A 114 56.58 27.98 -36.82
C ASP A 114 56.69 27.31 -35.42
N GLU A 115 56.38 28.05 -34.34
CA GLU A 115 56.57 27.57 -32.97
C GLU A 115 55.45 28.04 -32.04
N PHE A 116 55.02 27.14 -31.14
CA PHE A 116 54.06 27.43 -30.08
C PHE A 116 54.55 26.93 -28.72
N VAL A 117 54.00 27.53 -27.67
CA VAL A 117 54.20 27.15 -26.27
C VAL A 117 52.93 26.47 -25.77
N LEU A 118 53.08 25.30 -25.17
CA LEU A 118 52.03 24.55 -24.47
C LEU A 118 52.35 24.55 -22.97
N ILE A 119 51.46 25.10 -22.16
CA ILE A 119 51.47 24.97 -20.70
C ILE A 119 50.48 23.88 -20.33
N VAL A 120 50.91 22.89 -19.54
CA VAL A 120 50.10 21.73 -19.15
C VAL A 120 49.88 21.76 -17.64
N ARG A 121 48.62 21.82 -17.21
CA ARG A 121 48.25 21.80 -15.80
C ARG A 121 47.48 20.54 -15.46
N ASP A 122 47.92 19.82 -14.43
CA ASP A 122 47.18 18.68 -13.87
C ASP A 122 46.01 19.18 -13.01
N PHE A 123 44.80 18.75 -13.32
CA PHE A 123 43.61 19.04 -12.51
C PHE A 123 42.86 17.77 -12.07
N THR A 124 43.52 16.61 -12.10
CA THR A 124 42.96 15.28 -11.82
C THR A 124 42.28 15.21 -10.45
N GLU A 125 42.93 15.72 -9.40
CA GLU A 125 42.35 15.70 -8.03
C GLU A 125 41.07 16.54 -7.94
N LEU A 126 41.07 17.72 -8.56
CA LEU A 126 39.93 18.62 -8.58
C LEU A 126 38.76 18.01 -9.37
N ALA A 127 39.04 17.40 -10.52
CA ALA A 127 38.05 16.70 -11.32
C ALA A 127 37.46 15.49 -10.59
N ARG A 128 38.30 14.73 -9.87
CA ARG A 128 37.84 13.57 -9.08
C ARG A 128 36.91 14.01 -7.95
N GLN A 129 37.26 15.05 -7.19
CA GLN A 129 36.42 15.60 -6.12
C GLN A 129 35.08 16.12 -6.66
N ALA A 130 35.10 16.85 -7.78
CA ALA A 130 33.88 17.36 -8.40
C ALA A 130 32.93 16.21 -8.81
N ARG A 131 33.47 15.15 -9.42
CA ARG A 131 32.68 13.96 -9.80
C ARG A 131 32.16 13.17 -8.61
N GLU A 132 32.94 13.08 -7.53
CA GLU A 132 32.51 12.39 -6.31
C GLU A 132 31.32 13.11 -5.67
N LEU A 133 31.42 14.44 -5.52
CA LEU A 133 30.33 15.28 -5.03
C LEU A 133 29.09 15.21 -5.93
N GLU A 134 29.29 15.22 -7.24
CA GLU A 134 28.18 15.08 -8.20
C GLU A 134 27.49 13.71 -8.06
N ARG A 135 28.25 12.61 -7.95
CA ARG A 135 27.71 11.27 -7.72
C ARG A 135 26.95 11.17 -6.40
N GLU A 136 27.49 11.72 -5.31
CA GLU A 136 26.84 11.72 -4.01
C GLU A 136 25.52 12.50 -4.04
N ARG A 137 25.53 13.68 -4.67
CA ARG A 137 24.34 14.53 -4.85
C ARG A 137 23.27 13.83 -5.69
N ASP A 138 23.68 13.21 -6.80
CA ASP A 138 22.78 12.54 -7.72
C ASP A 138 22.19 11.27 -7.10
N PHE A 139 22.99 10.50 -6.35
CA PHE A 139 22.52 9.36 -5.57
C PHE A 139 21.47 9.78 -4.53
N SER A 140 21.78 10.80 -3.72
CA SER A 140 20.86 11.30 -2.69
C SER A 140 19.54 11.78 -3.30
N ARG A 141 19.62 12.52 -4.41
CA ARG A 141 18.44 13.00 -5.15
C ARG A 141 17.64 11.84 -5.75
N ALA A 142 18.32 10.80 -6.24
CA ALA A 142 17.67 9.60 -6.76
C ALA A 142 16.88 8.86 -5.66
N VAL A 143 17.49 8.64 -4.49
CA VAL A 143 16.84 7.98 -3.34
C VAL A 143 15.57 8.72 -2.90
N VAL A 144 15.65 10.04 -2.74
CA VAL A 144 14.49 10.87 -2.34
C VAL A 144 13.38 10.82 -3.40
N ARG A 145 13.73 10.79 -4.69
CA ARG A 145 12.76 10.74 -5.79
C ARG A 145 12.17 9.36 -6.04
N SER A 146 12.90 8.28 -5.76
CA SER A 146 12.40 6.90 -5.91
C SER A 146 11.61 6.42 -4.70
N THR A 147 11.70 7.12 -3.57
CA THR A 147 10.95 6.78 -2.36
C THR A 147 9.45 6.98 -2.61
N PRO A 148 8.61 5.93 -2.46
CA PRO A 148 7.17 6.04 -2.68
C PRO A 148 6.45 6.80 -1.56
N SER A 149 7.08 6.97 -0.40
CA SER A 149 6.57 7.79 0.70
C SER A 149 6.58 9.27 0.36
N PHE A 150 5.62 10.01 0.91
CA PHE A 150 5.56 11.45 0.81
C PHE A 150 6.62 12.07 1.71
N LEU A 151 7.42 12.98 1.18
CA LEU A 151 8.43 13.69 1.95
C LEU A 151 8.18 15.18 1.84
N ALA A 152 8.17 15.87 2.98
CA ALA A 152 8.08 17.31 3.07
C ALA A 152 9.10 17.82 4.08
N LEU A 153 9.94 18.77 3.68
CA LEU A 153 10.87 19.45 4.56
C LEU A 153 10.28 20.81 4.95
N VAL A 154 10.20 21.10 6.24
CA VAL A 154 9.67 22.37 6.75
C VAL A 154 10.63 23.06 7.72
N ASP A 155 10.47 24.37 7.83
CA ASP A 155 11.16 25.20 8.83
C ASP A 155 10.46 25.19 10.20
N GLU A 156 10.98 25.96 11.16
CA GLU A 156 10.45 26.13 12.51
C GLU A 156 9.06 26.79 12.58
N HIS A 157 8.59 27.37 11.49
CA HIS A 157 7.27 27.98 11.37
C HIS A 157 6.26 27.07 10.65
N GLY A 158 6.70 25.89 10.19
CA GLY A 158 5.90 24.95 9.41
C GLY A 158 5.79 25.33 7.93
N THR A 159 6.66 26.22 7.46
CA THR A 159 6.76 26.63 6.05
C THR A 159 7.54 25.57 5.28
N LEU A 160 6.99 25.15 4.14
CA LEU A 160 7.61 24.19 3.25
C LEU A 160 8.86 24.76 2.58
N LEU A 161 9.96 24.03 2.73
CA LEU A 161 11.23 24.26 2.05
C LEU A 161 11.39 23.38 0.81
N GLY A 162 10.69 22.24 0.76
CA GLY A 162 10.67 21.35 -0.39
C GLY A 162 9.86 20.09 -0.14
N VAL A 163 9.49 19.42 -1.23
CA VAL A 163 8.76 18.14 -1.22
C VAL A 163 9.39 17.17 -2.22
N ASN A 164 9.18 15.86 -2.05
CA ASN A 164 9.56 14.91 -3.07
C ASN A 164 8.50 14.77 -4.18
N ARG A 165 8.91 14.13 -5.28
CA ARG A 165 8.04 13.89 -6.44
C ARG A 165 6.77 13.11 -6.09
N ALA A 166 6.85 12.14 -5.17
CA ALA A 166 5.71 11.32 -4.78
C ALA A 166 4.57 12.18 -4.20
N LEU A 167 4.89 13.11 -3.29
CA LEU A 167 3.91 14.04 -2.72
C LEU A 167 3.35 15.01 -3.77
N GLY A 168 4.20 15.56 -4.64
CA GLY A 168 3.75 16.45 -5.71
C GLY A 168 2.78 15.79 -6.70
N VAL A 169 3.03 14.53 -7.07
CA VAL A 169 2.14 13.74 -7.93
C VAL A 169 0.82 13.42 -7.24
N ALA A 170 0.86 12.99 -5.97
CA ALA A 170 -0.34 12.64 -5.21
C ALA A 170 -1.28 13.84 -5.00
N ALA A 171 -0.72 15.02 -4.74
CA ALA A 171 -1.50 16.25 -4.59
C ALA A 171 -1.85 16.94 -5.92
N GLY A 172 -1.25 16.52 -7.05
CA GLY A 172 -1.39 17.19 -8.34
C GLY A 172 -0.85 18.62 -8.38
N ILE A 173 0.08 18.98 -7.49
CA ILE A 173 0.64 20.33 -7.36
C ILE A 173 2.11 20.31 -7.83
N PRO A 174 2.50 21.18 -8.79
CA PRO A 174 3.89 21.33 -9.23
C PRO A 174 4.83 21.68 -8.08
N GLU A 175 6.06 21.16 -8.11
CA GLU A 175 7.08 21.34 -7.04
C GLU A 175 7.31 22.82 -6.67
N GLU A 176 7.27 23.70 -7.67
CA GLU A 176 7.48 25.15 -7.55
C GLU A 176 6.41 25.86 -6.70
N GLU A 177 5.21 25.30 -6.60
CA GLU A 177 4.10 25.91 -5.87
C GLU A 177 4.05 25.55 -4.38
N TRP A 178 4.87 24.58 -3.95
CA TRP A 178 4.90 24.14 -2.55
C TRP A 178 5.75 25.06 -1.68
N VAL A 179 6.90 25.50 -2.18
CA VAL A 179 7.91 26.21 -1.39
C VAL A 179 7.36 27.56 -0.92
N GLY A 180 7.56 27.86 0.37
CA GLY A 180 7.10 29.11 0.98
C GLY A 180 5.65 29.07 1.49
N THR A 181 4.96 27.93 1.38
CA THR A 181 3.60 27.76 1.90
C THR A 181 3.58 26.94 3.19
N PRO A 182 2.59 27.12 4.08
CA PRO A 182 2.47 26.27 5.27
C PRO A 182 2.04 24.84 4.88
N PHE A 183 2.64 23.83 5.52
CA PHE A 183 2.43 22.40 5.22
C PHE A 183 0.95 21.99 5.13
N TRP A 184 0.11 22.50 6.02
CA TRP A 184 -1.31 22.14 6.15
C TRP A 184 -2.26 22.87 5.20
N THR A 185 -1.77 23.64 4.22
CA THR A 185 -2.63 24.49 3.37
C THR A 185 -2.97 23.92 2.00
N ARG A 186 -2.23 22.89 1.53
CA ARG A 186 -2.29 22.46 0.12
C ARG A 186 -2.87 21.07 -0.11
N PHE A 187 -2.60 20.13 0.80
CA PHE A 187 -2.91 18.71 0.57
C PHE A 187 -3.71 18.08 1.71
N ILE A 188 -3.65 18.64 2.93
CA ILE A 188 -4.45 18.16 4.06
C ILE A 188 -5.90 18.61 3.85
N ALA A 189 -6.85 17.71 4.07
CA ALA A 189 -8.27 18.00 3.98
C ALA A 189 -8.68 19.05 5.03
N ASP A 190 -9.66 19.90 4.70
CA ASP A 190 -10.08 21.05 5.53
C ASP A 190 -10.39 20.66 6.99
N GLY A 191 -10.94 19.46 7.21
CA GLY A 191 -11.27 18.95 8.54
C GLY A 191 -10.07 18.73 9.46
N ASP A 192 -8.88 18.54 8.88
CA ASP A 192 -7.65 18.18 9.60
C ASP A 192 -6.61 19.30 9.68
N VAL A 193 -6.82 20.41 8.98
CA VAL A 193 -5.88 21.55 8.95
C VAL A 193 -5.59 22.09 10.36
N ALA A 194 -6.63 22.27 11.18
CA ALA A 194 -6.47 22.78 12.54
C ALA A 194 -5.68 21.80 13.42
N ARG A 195 -5.96 20.50 13.28
CA ARG A 195 -5.28 19.43 14.01
C ARG A 195 -3.81 19.34 13.63
N ALA A 196 -3.50 19.39 12.34
CA ALA A 196 -2.12 19.41 11.85
C ALA A 196 -1.30 20.60 12.39
N ARG A 197 -1.92 21.78 12.51
CA ARG A 197 -1.27 22.95 13.10
C ARG A 197 -0.98 22.78 14.59
N ASP A 198 -1.93 22.22 15.34
CA ASP A 198 -1.78 22.00 16.77
C ASP A 198 -0.76 20.89 17.07
N ASP A 199 -0.73 19.83 16.26
CA ASP A 199 0.27 18.76 16.34
C ASP A 199 1.67 19.29 16.03
N PHE A 200 1.82 20.16 15.03
CA PHE A 200 3.09 20.83 14.77
C PHE A 200 3.54 21.70 15.95
N ALA A 201 2.63 22.45 16.57
CA ALA A 201 2.94 23.24 17.76
C ALA A 201 3.36 22.38 18.97
N ARG A 202 2.82 21.16 19.10
CA ARG A 202 3.26 20.17 20.10
C ARG A 202 4.62 19.57 19.75
N LEU A 203 4.88 19.31 18.47
CA LEU A 203 6.19 18.85 17.98
C LEU A 203 7.31 19.83 18.35
N LEU A 204 7.09 21.14 18.17
CA LEU A 204 8.05 22.18 18.56
C LEU A 204 8.37 22.18 20.07
N LYS A 205 7.47 21.65 20.90
CA LYS A 205 7.66 21.53 22.36
C LYS A 205 8.27 20.19 22.78
N GLY A 206 8.52 19.28 21.82
CA GLY A 206 8.96 17.92 22.11
C GLY A 206 7.85 16.99 22.63
N GLU A 207 6.58 17.38 22.46
CA GLU A 207 5.39 16.66 22.95
C GLU A 207 4.64 15.92 21.82
N ALA A 208 5.35 15.65 20.72
CA ALA A 208 4.77 15.08 19.51
C ALA A 208 4.37 13.62 19.71
N ASP A 209 3.24 13.24 19.11
CA ASP A 209 2.89 11.84 18.95
C ASP A 209 3.82 11.19 17.91
N ARG A 210 4.04 9.88 18.06
CA ARG A 210 5.01 9.14 17.23
C ARG A 210 4.60 9.06 15.76
N VAL A 211 3.31 8.98 15.52
CA VAL A 211 2.65 8.92 14.20
C VAL A 211 1.33 9.67 14.33
N VAL A 212 1.03 10.56 13.39
CA VAL A 212 -0.25 11.29 13.31
C VAL A 212 -0.90 10.98 11.96
N GLU A 213 -2.22 10.87 11.93
CA GLU A 213 -2.97 10.46 10.75
C GLU A 213 -3.85 11.61 10.29
N TYR A 214 -3.79 11.97 9.00
CA TYR A 214 -4.62 13.01 8.40
C TYR A 214 -5.34 12.49 7.16
N GLU A 215 -6.53 13.01 6.92
CA GLU A 215 -7.22 12.91 5.63
C GLU A 215 -6.65 13.95 4.66
N HIS A 216 -6.60 13.56 3.39
CA HIS A 216 -6.10 14.36 2.29
C HIS A 216 -7.05 14.25 1.11
N ASP A 217 -7.22 15.35 0.37
CA ASP A 217 -8.04 15.38 -0.83
C ASP A 217 -7.12 15.33 -2.07
N ALA A 218 -7.28 14.29 -2.88
CA ALA A 218 -6.54 14.12 -4.13
C ALA A 218 -7.20 14.92 -5.28
N PRO A 219 -6.45 15.25 -6.35
CA PRO A 219 -6.97 16.03 -7.49
C PRO A 219 -8.16 15.42 -8.21
N ASP A 220 -8.27 14.09 -8.19
CA ASP A 220 -9.36 13.34 -8.79
C ASP A 220 -10.62 13.29 -7.90
N GLY A 221 -10.58 13.95 -6.74
CA GLY A 221 -11.64 13.97 -5.74
C GLY A 221 -11.69 12.76 -4.82
N SER A 222 -10.74 11.82 -4.95
CA SER A 222 -10.61 10.73 -3.98
C SER A 222 -10.02 11.23 -2.67
N ARG A 223 -10.34 10.55 -1.57
CA ARG A 223 -9.75 10.81 -0.26
C ARG A 223 -8.63 9.82 0.01
N LEU A 224 -7.53 10.35 0.51
CA LEU A 224 -6.39 9.59 0.98
C LEU A 224 -6.28 9.71 2.49
N VAL A 225 -5.87 8.63 3.15
CA VAL A 225 -5.51 8.64 4.56
C VAL A 225 -4.01 8.43 4.64
N VAL A 226 -3.30 9.36 5.27
CA VAL A 226 -1.84 9.35 5.32
C VAL A 226 -1.35 9.35 6.76
N ASP A 227 -0.51 8.36 7.08
CA ASP A 227 0.24 8.28 8.33
C ASP A 227 1.51 9.12 8.21
N TRP A 228 1.61 10.18 9.02
CA TRP A 228 2.75 11.09 9.05
C TRP A 228 3.63 10.85 10.26
N THR A 229 4.94 10.89 10.01
CA THR A 229 5.98 10.92 11.04
C THR A 229 6.85 12.15 10.85
N ALA A 230 7.34 12.71 11.95
CA ALA A 230 8.22 13.86 11.92
C ALA A 230 9.60 13.50 12.50
N THR A 231 10.65 13.82 11.75
CA THR A 231 12.04 13.70 12.19
C THR A 231 12.69 15.07 12.21
N VAL A 232 13.37 15.41 13.30
CA VAL A 232 14.16 16.64 13.41
C VAL A 232 15.51 16.43 12.73
N VAL A 233 15.89 17.32 11.83
CA VAL A 233 17.16 17.29 11.11
C VAL A 233 17.83 18.67 11.18
N GLU A 234 19.15 18.72 11.05
CA GLU A 234 19.89 19.99 10.92
C GLU A 234 20.28 20.22 9.47
N ASP A 235 20.09 21.46 8.99
CA ASP A 235 20.56 21.84 7.66
C ASP A 235 22.07 22.17 7.66
N ALA A 236 22.65 22.39 6.48
CA ALA A 236 24.08 22.71 6.32
C ALA A 236 24.50 24.02 7.03
N SER A 237 23.56 24.86 7.45
CA SER A 237 23.81 26.07 8.24
C SER A 237 23.62 25.87 9.75
N GLY A 238 23.35 24.63 10.19
CA GLY A 238 23.10 24.29 11.60
C GLY A 238 21.71 24.72 12.09
N ARG A 239 20.78 25.04 11.19
CA ARG A 239 19.40 25.37 11.57
C ARG A 239 18.57 24.10 11.67
N THR A 240 17.74 24.03 12.70
CA THR A 240 16.78 22.95 12.91
C THR A 240 15.70 22.99 11.84
N ARG A 241 15.46 21.84 11.21
CA ARG A 241 14.40 21.58 10.22
C ARG A 241 13.62 20.34 10.63
N TYR A 242 12.45 20.18 10.03
CA TYR A 242 11.59 19.03 10.29
C TYR A 242 11.30 18.32 8.97
N LEU A 243 11.66 17.05 8.90
CA LEU A 243 11.35 16.16 7.79
C LEU A 243 10.08 15.38 8.15
N PHE A 244 9.01 15.63 7.39
CA PHE A 244 7.77 14.87 7.48
C PHE A 244 7.77 13.76 6.45
N CYS A 245 7.54 12.53 6.92
CA CYS A 245 7.42 11.34 6.09
C CYS A 245 6.00 10.80 6.19
N GLY A 246 5.26 10.84 5.09
CA GLY A 246 3.89 10.37 4.95
C GLY A 246 3.81 9.04 4.22
N LEU A 247 2.99 8.12 4.71
CA LEU A 247 2.66 6.87 4.04
C LEU A 247 1.15 6.80 3.77
N ASP A 248 0.76 6.60 2.51
CA ASP A 248 -0.63 6.33 2.15
C ASP A 248 -1.07 4.97 2.72
N VAL A 249 -2.06 5.00 3.59
CA VAL A 249 -2.63 3.83 4.27
C VAL A 249 -4.11 3.65 3.96
N THR A 250 -4.63 4.33 2.93
CA THR A 250 -6.05 4.32 2.54
C THR A 250 -6.58 2.90 2.35
N ALA A 251 -5.93 2.10 1.50
CA ALA A 251 -6.34 0.72 1.24
C ALA A 251 -6.31 -0.16 2.50
N ARG A 252 -5.33 0.04 3.39
CA ARG A 252 -5.24 -0.69 4.66
C ARG A 252 -6.42 -0.34 5.56
N LYS A 253 -6.77 0.95 5.65
CA LYS A 253 -7.88 1.45 6.47
C LYS A 253 -9.23 0.97 5.97
N ASP A 254 -9.45 0.97 4.66
CA ASP A 254 -10.70 0.48 4.07
C ASP A 254 -10.93 -1.00 4.40
N VAL A 255 -9.87 -1.83 4.31
CA VAL A 255 -9.93 -3.24 4.69
C VAL A 255 -10.19 -3.42 6.20
N GLU A 256 -9.51 -2.66 7.05
CA GLU A 256 -9.74 -2.70 8.51
C GLU A 256 -11.19 -2.32 8.86
N GLU A 257 -11.73 -1.29 8.20
CA GLU A 257 -13.10 -0.82 8.36
C GLU A 257 -14.12 -1.86 7.91
N GLU A 258 -13.90 -2.48 6.75
CA GLU A 258 -14.75 -3.53 6.21
C GLU A 258 -14.78 -4.74 7.14
N ILE A 259 -13.61 -5.17 7.64
CA ILE A 259 -13.50 -6.26 8.63
C ILE A 259 -14.29 -5.90 9.90
N ARG A 260 -14.13 -4.66 10.40
CA ARG A 260 -14.85 -4.20 11.60
C ARG A 260 -16.36 -4.22 11.39
N ARG A 261 -16.84 -3.70 10.26
CA ARG A 261 -18.27 -3.72 9.90
C ARG A 261 -18.80 -5.14 9.76
N SER A 262 -18.03 -6.03 9.11
CA SER A 262 -18.37 -7.44 8.97
C SER A 262 -18.51 -8.14 10.33
N ARG A 263 -17.54 -7.95 11.23
CA ARG A 263 -17.60 -8.47 12.60
C ARG A 263 -18.81 -7.94 13.39
N ALA A 264 -19.10 -6.65 13.28
CA ALA A 264 -20.28 -6.05 13.93
C ALA A 264 -21.58 -6.69 13.43
N ARG A 265 -21.71 -6.98 12.12
CA ARG A 265 -22.86 -7.70 11.55
C ARG A 265 -22.97 -9.14 12.07
N ILE A 266 -21.87 -9.86 12.18
CA ILE A 266 -21.87 -11.23 12.70
C ILE A 266 -22.30 -11.26 14.17
N ILE A 267 -21.76 -10.36 15.00
CA ILE A 267 -22.11 -10.27 16.42
C ILE A 267 -23.59 -9.92 16.59
N SER A 268 -24.09 -8.92 15.86
CA SER A 268 -25.49 -8.51 15.97
C SER A 268 -26.46 -9.60 15.50
N ALA A 269 -26.12 -10.33 14.43
CA ALA A 269 -26.89 -11.49 13.97
C ALA A 269 -26.89 -12.61 15.01
N SER A 270 -25.73 -12.92 15.61
CA SER A 270 -25.61 -13.93 16.66
C SER A 270 -26.41 -13.56 17.92
N ASP A 271 -26.40 -12.29 18.34
CA ASP A 271 -27.18 -11.81 19.49
C ASP A 271 -28.69 -11.84 19.23
N ALA A 272 -29.11 -11.50 18.00
CA ALA A 272 -30.51 -11.58 17.60
C ALA A 272 -31.00 -13.04 17.64
N GLU A 273 -30.21 -13.97 17.10
CA GLU A 273 -30.55 -15.40 17.10
C GLU A 273 -30.56 -15.97 18.52
N ARG A 274 -29.57 -15.61 19.36
CA ARG A 274 -29.57 -15.99 20.77
C ARG A 274 -30.83 -15.50 21.49
N LYS A 275 -31.22 -14.23 21.32
CA LYS A 275 -32.45 -13.68 21.93
C LYS A 275 -33.72 -14.32 21.39
N ARG A 276 -33.73 -14.80 20.15
CA ARG A 276 -34.84 -15.56 19.57
C ARG A 276 -34.91 -16.96 20.21
N LEU A 277 -33.77 -17.64 20.33
CA LEU A 277 -33.67 -18.94 20.99
C LEU A 277 -34.09 -18.86 22.46
N GLU A 278 -33.62 -17.86 23.20
CA GLU A 278 -34.02 -17.64 24.60
C GLU A 278 -35.54 -17.45 24.75
N ARG A 279 -36.17 -16.67 23.87
CA ARG A 279 -37.63 -16.48 23.85
C ARG A 279 -38.39 -17.75 23.49
N ASN A 280 -37.97 -18.44 22.42
CA ASN A 280 -38.59 -19.71 22.02
C ASN A 280 -38.48 -20.77 23.11
N LEU A 281 -37.32 -20.85 23.78
CA LEU A 281 -37.09 -21.74 24.91
C LEU A 281 -38.03 -21.39 26.07
N HIS A 282 -38.11 -20.12 26.44
CA HIS A 282 -38.95 -19.67 27.55
C HIS A 282 -40.44 -19.91 27.27
N ASP A 283 -40.94 -19.49 26.10
CA ASP A 283 -42.36 -19.54 25.77
C ASP A 283 -42.84 -20.98 25.51
N GLY A 284 -42.03 -21.78 24.79
CA GLY A 284 -42.33 -23.19 24.52
C GLY A 284 -42.27 -24.06 25.77
N ALA A 285 -41.22 -23.89 26.60
CA ALA A 285 -41.10 -24.63 27.85
C ALA A 285 -42.25 -24.33 28.82
N GLN A 286 -42.66 -23.07 28.94
CA GLN A 286 -43.74 -22.68 29.83
C GLN A 286 -45.09 -23.27 29.42
N GLN A 287 -45.45 -23.22 28.13
CA GLN A 287 -46.71 -23.80 27.64
C GLN A 287 -46.79 -25.30 27.88
N ASN A 288 -45.70 -26.02 27.63
CA ASN A 288 -45.62 -27.45 27.84
C ASN A 288 -45.73 -27.82 29.32
N LEU A 289 -45.01 -27.12 30.22
CA LEU A 289 -45.07 -27.38 31.66
C LEU A 289 -46.44 -27.09 32.26
N VAL A 290 -47.14 -26.05 31.78
CA VAL A 290 -48.52 -25.74 32.21
C VAL A 290 -49.49 -26.84 31.80
N SER A 291 -49.36 -27.36 30.57
CA SER A 291 -50.25 -28.43 30.05
C SER A 291 -50.06 -29.74 30.81
N VAL A 292 -48.79 -30.16 31.02
CA VAL A 292 -48.46 -31.34 31.83
C VAL A 292 -48.97 -31.19 33.27
N SER A 293 -48.77 -30.02 33.89
CA SER A 293 -49.25 -29.74 35.24
C SER A 293 -50.78 -29.86 35.34
N HIS A 294 -51.51 -29.35 34.35
CA HIS A 294 -52.97 -29.44 34.30
C HIS A 294 -53.46 -30.89 34.14
N ALA A 295 -52.85 -31.66 33.24
CA ALA A 295 -53.19 -33.08 33.03
C ALA A 295 -52.95 -33.92 34.29
N VAL A 296 -51.83 -33.70 34.99
CA VAL A 296 -51.54 -34.36 36.29
C VAL A 296 -52.56 -33.96 37.36
N HIS A 297 -52.97 -32.69 37.40
CA HIS A 297 -53.95 -32.21 38.38
C HIS A 297 -55.35 -32.83 38.14
N LEU A 298 -55.75 -33.01 36.87
CA LEU A 298 -56.98 -33.70 36.48
C LEU A 298 -56.95 -35.18 36.88
N ALA A 299 -55.85 -35.88 36.61
CA ALA A 299 -55.65 -37.26 37.04
C ALA A 299 -55.77 -37.40 38.56
N ALA A 300 -55.12 -36.53 39.33
CA ALA A 300 -55.15 -36.57 40.79
C ALA A 300 -56.57 -36.38 41.37
N ARG A 301 -57.41 -35.54 40.74
CA ARG A 301 -58.80 -35.32 41.17
C ARG A 301 -59.73 -36.48 40.83
N THR A 302 -59.51 -37.13 39.69
CA THR A 302 -60.37 -38.20 39.16
C THR A 302 -59.97 -39.57 39.69
N LEU A 303 -58.74 -39.76 40.18
CA LEU A 303 -58.18 -41.04 40.63
C LEU A 303 -59.07 -41.86 41.58
N ARG A 304 -59.79 -41.20 42.49
CA ARG A 304 -60.67 -41.89 43.47
C ARG A 304 -62.07 -42.17 42.94
N VAL A 305 -62.49 -41.49 41.87
CA VAL A 305 -63.87 -41.49 41.35
C VAL A 305 -63.96 -42.29 40.06
N ASP A 306 -63.00 -42.12 39.17
CA ASP A 306 -62.87 -42.83 37.89
C ASP A 306 -61.38 -43.12 37.61
N PRO A 307 -60.87 -44.28 38.07
CA PRO A 307 -59.48 -44.65 37.89
C PRO A 307 -59.07 -44.79 36.41
N ALA A 308 -59.99 -45.19 35.53
CA ALA A 308 -59.70 -45.36 34.11
C ALA A 308 -59.51 -44.01 33.41
N ALA A 309 -60.36 -43.02 33.72
CA ALA A 309 -60.16 -41.65 33.23
C ALA A 309 -58.87 -41.01 33.80
N ALA A 310 -58.51 -41.32 35.04
CA ALA A 310 -57.27 -40.84 35.65
C ALA A 310 -56.02 -41.44 34.96
N GLU A 311 -56.08 -42.70 34.54
CA GLU A 311 -55.02 -43.36 33.76
C GLU A 311 -54.85 -42.69 32.39
N GLU A 312 -55.94 -42.38 31.67
CA GLU A 312 -55.88 -41.66 30.38
C GLU A 312 -55.25 -40.25 30.53
N HIS A 313 -55.57 -39.54 31.62
CA HIS A 313 -54.97 -38.23 31.91
C HIS A 313 -53.46 -38.32 32.21
N LEU A 314 -53.01 -39.37 32.89
CA LEU A 314 -51.57 -39.62 33.14
C LEU A 314 -50.84 -40.01 31.86
N GLU A 315 -51.43 -40.85 31.02
CA GLU A 315 -50.85 -41.19 29.71
C GLU A 315 -50.69 -39.93 28.83
N ARG A 316 -51.70 -39.06 28.79
CA ARG A 316 -51.62 -37.78 28.08
C ARG A 316 -50.50 -36.88 28.63
N ALA A 317 -50.38 -36.77 29.96
CA ALA A 317 -49.32 -36.00 30.60
C ALA A 317 -47.92 -36.54 30.27
N LEU A 318 -47.75 -37.87 30.20
CA LEU A 318 -46.49 -38.52 29.82
C LEU A 318 -46.12 -38.26 28.36
N VAL A 319 -47.10 -38.28 27.45
CA VAL A 319 -46.88 -37.96 26.03
C VAL A 319 -46.48 -36.49 25.86
N GLU A 320 -47.17 -35.56 26.53
CA GLU A 320 -46.85 -34.13 26.50
C GLU A 320 -45.46 -33.85 27.10
N LEU A 321 -45.11 -34.49 28.22
CA LEU A 321 -43.80 -34.35 28.85
C LEU A 321 -42.66 -34.84 27.96
N ASN A 322 -42.83 -35.99 27.31
CA ASN A 322 -41.82 -36.52 26.39
C ASN A 322 -41.65 -35.64 25.15
N THR A 323 -42.75 -35.10 24.63
CA THR A 323 -42.72 -34.16 23.50
C THR A 323 -41.96 -32.89 23.88
N ALA A 324 -42.27 -32.30 25.03
CA ALA A 324 -41.60 -31.12 25.56
C ALA A 324 -40.10 -31.35 25.81
N HIS A 325 -39.73 -32.51 26.32
CA HIS A 325 -38.34 -32.87 26.57
C HIS A 325 -37.54 -32.99 25.26
N GLU A 326 -38.15 -33.52 24.20
CA GLU A 326 -37.52 -33.59 22.88
C GLU A 326 -37.35 -32.20 22.26
N GLU A 327 -38.36 -31.35 22.34
CA GLU A 327 -38.29 -29.95 21.88
C GLU A 327 -37.19 -29.14 22.60
N LEU A 328 -37.08 -29.30 23.92
CA LEU A 328 -36.02 -28.68 24.72
C LEU A 328 -34.63 -29.19 24.34
N ARG A 329 -34.48 -30.48 24.01
CA ARG A 329 -33.22 -31.06 23.53
C ARG A 329 -32.79 -30.51 22.18
N GLU A 330 -33.75 -30.32 21.28
CA GLU A 330 -33.52 -29.75 19.95
C GLU A 330 -33.14 -28.27 20.03
N LEU A 331 -33.77 -27.50 20.93
CA LEU A 331 -33.42 -26.10 21.19
C LEU A 331 -32.05 -25.93 21.87
N ALA A 332 -31.74 -26.75 22.89
CA ALA A 332 -30.50 -26.63 23.66
C ALA A 332 -29.22 -26.94 22.87
N ARG A 333 -29.32 -27.66 21.74
CA ARG A 333 -28.17 -28.01 20.90
C ARG A 333 -28.00 -27.12 19.68
N GLY A 334 -28.73 -26.00 19.60
CA GLY A 334 -28.59 -25.05 18.51
C GLY A 334 -28.98 -25.67 17.18
N LEU A 335 -30.26 -26.04 17.03
CA LEU A 335 -30.93 -26.25 15.75
C LEU A 335 -30.23 -27.22 14.77
N HIS A 336 -29.48 -28.22 15.24
CA HIS A 336 -29.02 -29.32 14.39
C HIS A 336 -29.82 -30.58 14.74
N PRO A 337 -30.88 -30.92 13.98
CA PRO A 337 -31.70 -32.07 14.30
C PRO A 337 -30.86 -33.34 14.23
N GLN A 338 -30.88 -34.18 15.27
CA GLN A 338 -30.14 -35.45 15.24
C GLN A 338 -30.55 -36.32 14.04
N ILE A 339 -31.81 -36.19 13.61
CA ILE A 339 -32.33 -36.86 12.43
C ILE A 339 -31.62 -36.41 11.14
N LEU A 340 -31.19 -35.15 11.02
CA LEU A 340 -30.43 -34.65 9.88
C LEU A 340 -29.03 -35.27 9.84
N THR A 341 -28.35 -35.32 10.99
CA THR A 341 -27.00 -35.90 11.10
C THR A 341 -27.00 -37.41 10.85
N VAL A 342 -27.96 -38.14 11.44
CA VAL A 342 -28.02 -39.60 11.45
C VAL A 342 -28.72 -40.18 10.22
N ARG A 343 -29.76 -39.52 9.70
CA ARG A 343 -30.63 -40.05 8.64
C ARG A 343 -30.71 -39.16 7.38
N GLY A 344 -30.00 -38.04 7.34
CA GLY A 344 -29.93 -37.16 6.18
C GLY A 344 -31.14 -36.25 5.99
N LEU A 345 -31.05 -35.38 4.98
CA LEU A 345 -32.02 -34.31 4.72
C LEU A 345 -33.43 -34.82 4.42
N ALA A 346 -33.58 -35.82 3.56
CA ALA A 346 -34.89 -36.35 3.16
C ALA A 346 -35.68 -36.88 4.37
N ALA A 347 -35.03 -37.63 5.26
CA ALA A 347 -35.66 -38.15 6.48
C ALA A 347 -36.05 -37.03 7.45
N ALA A 348 -35.19 -36.02 7.60
CA ALA A 348 -35.45 -34.86 8.46
C ALA A 348 -36.65 -34.04 7.95
N VAL A 349 -36.75 -33.80 6.64
CA VAL A 349 -37.86 -33.07 6.01
C VAL A 349 -39.18 -33.84 6.11
N ARG A 350 -39.17 -35.17 5.95
CA ARG A 350 -40.38 -35.98 6.17
C ARG A 350 -40.86 -35.94 7.62
N ALA A 351 -39.93 -35.96 8.58
CA ALA A 351 -40.28 -35.84 9.98
C ALA A 351 -40.91 -34.47 10.29
N LEU A 352 -40.40 -33.39 9.69
CA LEU A 352 -41.04 -32.07 9.76
C LEU A 352 -42.44 -32.08 9.16
N ALA A 353 -42.60 -32.61 7.95
CA ALA A 353 -43.88 -32.68 7.25
C ALA A 353 -44.94 -33.48 8.05
N GLY A 354 -44.54 -34.59 8.68
CA GLY A 354 -45.43 -35.43 9.49
C GLY A 354 -45.95 -34.77 10.78
N ARG A 355 -45.34 -33.67 11.22
CA ARG A 355 -45.79 -32.89 12.39
C ARG A 355 -46.77 -31.77 12.03
N ALA A 356 -46.94 -31.46 10.74
CA ALA A 356 -47.80 -30.36 10.31
C ALA A 356 -49.30 -30.73 10.50
N PRO A 357 -50.13 -29.79 10.98
CA PRO A 357 -51.57 -30.00 11.13
C PRO A 357 -52.36 -29.97 9.81
N ILE A 358 -51.69 -29.71 8.68
CA ILE A 358 -52.26 -29.74 7.33
C ILE A 358 -51.54 -30.81 6.49
N PRO A 359 -52.16 -31.37 5.44
CA PRO A 359 -51.49 -32.26 4.50
C PRO A 359 -50.24 -31.60 3.88
N VAL A 360 -49.07 -32.23 4.09
CA VAL A 360 -47.80 -31.82 3.47
C VAL A 360 -47.26 -32.97 2.63
N THR A 361 -47.15 -32.75 1.31
CA THR A 361 -46.59 -33.73 0.39
C THR A 361 -45.09 -33.49 0.24
N VAL A 362 -44.27 -34.50 0.51
CA VAL A 362 -42.81 -34.43 0.31
C VAL A 362 -42.42 -35.27 -0.90
N MET A 363 -41.80 -34.63 -1.89
CA MET A 363 -41.26 -35.28 -3.09
C MET A 363 -39.73 -35.26 -3.01
N THR A 364 -39.11 -36.43 -2.92
CA THR A 364 -37.64 -36.60 -2.94
C THR A 364 -37.26 -37.59 -4.04
N VAL A 365 -36.17 -37.31 -4.77
CA VAL A 365 -35.73 -38.15 -5.90
C VAL A 365 -34.81 -39.29 -5.43
N ASP A 366 -34.04 -39.07 -4.36
CA ASP A 366 -33.17 -40.08 -3.76
C ASP A 366 -33.08 -39.89 -2.23
N ASP A 367 -33.15 -40.99 -1.48
CA ASP A 367 -33.05 -41.03 -0.02
C ASP A 367 -31.66 -41.45 0.48
N THR A 368 -30.77 -41.84 -0.45
CA THR A 368 -29.47 -42.42 -0.14
C THR A 368 -28.30 -41.46 -0.34
N GLU A 369 -28.52 -40.36 -1.07
CA GLU A 369 -27.51 -39.35 -1.36
C GLU A 369 -27.34 -38.36 -0.19
N ARG A 370 -26.11 -38.21 0.29
CA ARG A 370 -25.74 -37.27 1.37
C ARG A 370 -25.13 -36.01 0.77
N TRP A 371 -25.64 -34.86 1.18
CA TRP A 371 -25.07 -33.57 0.81
C TRP A 371 -24.06 -33.11 1.86
N PRO A 372 -23.16 -32.16 1.53
CA PRO A 372 -22.30 -31.56 2.53
C PRO A 372 -23.13 -31.04 3.72
N PRO A 373 -22.68 -31.24 4.99
CA PRO A 373 -23.50 -30.92 6.16
C PRO A 373 -24.04 -29.48 6.21
N LEU A 374 -23.29 -28.52 5.67
CA LEU A 374 -23.72 -27.12 5.56
C LEU A 374 -24.92 -26.95 4.60
N ILE A 375 -24.94 -27.67 3.49
CA ILE A 375 -26.04 -27.68 2.50
C ILE A 375 -27.27 -28.38 3.10
N GLU A 376 -27.08 -29.54 3.73
CA GLU A 376 -28.17 -30.26 4.43
C GLU A 376 -28.81 -29.36 5.51
N SER A 377 -27.99 -28.65 6.28
CA SER A 377 -28.45 -27.73 7.33
C SER A 377 -29.23 -26.56 6.75
N ALA A 378 -28.69 -25.87 5.74
CA ALA A 378 -29.36 -24.74 5.10
C ALA A 378 -30.70 -25.15 4.47
N ALA A 379 -30.73 -26.26 3.73
CA ALA A 379 -31.95 -26.80 3.13
C ALA A 379 -33.02 -27.14 4.19
N TYR A 380 -32.61 -27.77 5.29
CA TYR A 380 -33.51 -28.07 6.41
C TYR A 380 -34.11 -26.80 7.01
N PHE A 381 -33.30 -25.75 7.21
CA PHE A 381 -33.78 -24.47 7.74
C PHE A 381 -34.77 -23.77 6.80
N VAL A 382 -34.47 -23.74 5.50
CA VAL A 382 -35.38 -23.18 4.49
C VAL A 382 -36.73 -23.88 4.57
N VAL A 383 -36.74 -25.23 4.60
CA VAL A 383 -37.99 -26.00 4.71
C VAL A 383 -38.72 -25.73 6.03
N SER A 384 -38.01 -25.72 7.15
CA SER A 384 -38.60 -25.53 8.49
C SER A 384 -39.24 -24.15 8.65
N GLU A 385 -38.54 -23.08 8.25
CA GLU A 385 -39.04 -21.72 8.34
C GLU A 385 -40.15 -21.46 7.31
N ALA A 386 -40.03 -22.01 6.09
CA ALA A 386 -41.09 -21.94 5.09
C ALA A 386 -42.38 -22.61 5.60
N LEU A 387 -42.30 -23.84 6.12
CA LEU A 387 -43.46 -24.51 6.74
C LEU A 387 -44.03 -23.72 7.92
N THR A 388 -43.17 -23.13 8.76
CA THR A 388 -43.63 -22.27 9.86
C THR A 388 -44.44 -21.08 9.34
N ASN A 389 -44.00 -20.46 8.25
CA ASN A 389 -44.71 -19.36 7.61
C ASN A 389 -46.04 -19.80 6.99
N VAL A 390 -46.08 -20.99 6.38
CA VAL A 390 -47.34 -21.58 5.89
C VAL A 390 -48.36 -21.69 7.03
N LEU A 391 -47.95 -22.28 8.15
CA LEU A 391 -48.83 -22.53 9.29
C LEU A 391 -49.28 -21.24 10.00
N LYS A 392 -48.40 -20.24 10.11
CA LYS A 392 -48.72 -18.99 10.80
C LYS A 392 -49.47 -17.98 9.94
N TYR A 393 -49.15 -17.90 8.65
CA TYR A 393 -49.53 -16.74 7.84
C TYR A 393 -50.34 -17.08 6.59
N ALA A 394 -50.22 -18.30 6.03
CA ALA A 394 -50.78 -18.58 4.71
C ALA A 394 -52.28 -18.92 4.73
N ARG A 395 -52.84 -19.39 5.86
CA ARG A 395 -54.19 -20.02 5.89
C ARG A 395 -54.34 -21.10 4.80
N ALA A 396 -53.25 -21.81 4.52
CA ALA A 396 -53.20 -22.86 3.50
C ALA A 396 -53.96 -24.11 3.99
N SER A 397 -54.52 -24.86 3.05
CA SER A 397 -55.11 -26.18 3.32
C SER A 397 -54.16 -27.33 2.95
N SER A 398 -53.07 -27.05 2.23
CA SER A 398 -52.02 -28.02 1.94
C SER A 398 -50.70 -27.34 1.57
N ALA A 399 -49.60 -28.08 1.67
CA ALA A 399 -48.28 -27.66 1.17
C ALA A 399 -47.56 -28.80 0.46
N THR A 400 -46.60 -28.45 -0.39
CA THR A 400 -45.72 -29.38 -1.11
C THR A 400 -44.27 -28.96 -0.90
N ILE A 401 -43.41 -29.94 -0.62
CA ILE A 401 -41.96 -29.77 -0.53
C ILE A 401 -41.32 -30.65 -1.59
N ARG A 402 -40.43 -30.10 -2.40
CA ARG A 402 -39.64 -30.83 -3.39
C ARG A 402 -38.15 -30.65 -3.10
N LEU A 403 -37.45 -31.76 -3.01
CA LEU A 403 -35.98 -31.81 -2.94
C LEU A 403 -35.49 -32.47 -4.24
N MET A 404 -34.84 -31.68 -5.09
CA MET A 404 -34.41 -32.14 -6.42
C MET A 404 -32.91 -31.92 -6.59
N PRO A 405 -32.10 -32.98 -6.75
CA PRO A 405 -30.75 -32.82 -7.29
C PRO A 405 -30.83 -32.31 -8.73
N ARG A 406 -30.03 -31.30 -9.08
CA ARG A 406 -29.79 -30.87 -10.46
C ARG A 406 -28.29 -30.61 -10.63
N ASP A 407 -27.62 -31.50 -11.36
CA ASP A 407 -26.15 -31.45 -11.51
C ASP A 407 -25.48 -31.34 -10.13
N ASP A 408 -24.72 -30.27 -9.88
CA ASP A 408 -24.02 -30.02 -8.62
C ASP A 408 -24.81 -29.17 -7.60
N VAL A 409 -26.09 -28.88 -7.86
CA VAL A 409 -26.94 -28.06 -6.97
C VAL A 409 -28.14 -28.82 -6.42
N LEU A 410 -28.46 -28.56 -5.16
CA LEU A 410 -29.69 -29.02 -4.51
C LEU A 410 -30.77 -27.94 -4.65
N VAL A 411 -31.84 -28.24 -5.38
CA VAL A 411 -33.02 -27.37 -5.47
C VAL A 411 -34.03 -27.75 -4.39
N VAL A 412 -34.39 -26.77 -3.56
CA VAL A 412 -35.36 -26.93 -2.46
C VAL A 412 -36.56 -26.05 -2.75
N GLU A 413 -37.69 -26.65 -3.13
CA GLU A 413 -38.91 -25.90 -3.41
C GLU A 413 -39.96 -26.17 -2.32
N VAL A 414 -40.54 -25.11 -1.75
CA VAL A 414 -41.68 -25.17 -0.83
C VAL A 414 -42.82 -24.36 -1.40
N THR A 415 -43.97 -24.99 -1.63
CA THR A 415 -45.17 -24.34 -2.17
C THR A 415 -46.38 -24.58 -1.27
N ASP A 416 -47.19 -23.55 -1.03
CA ASP A 416 -48.49 -23.65 -0.35
C ASP A 416 -49.63 -23.10 -1.21
N ASN A 417 -50.86 -23.50 -0.89
CA ASN A 417 -52.08 -23.06 -1.57
C ASN A 417 -52.86 -21.97 -0.79
N GLY A 418 -52.17 -21.23 0.07
CA GLY A 418 -52.76 -20.21 0.93
C GLY A 418 -52.97 -18.87 0.24
N ARG A 419 -53.12 -17.82 1.05
CA ARG A 419 -53.50 -16.48 0.57
C ARG A 419 -52.38 -15.70 -0.14
N GLY A 420 -51.14 -16.17 -0.13
CA GLY A 420 -49.99 -15.45 -0.71
C GLY A 420 -49.74 -14.05 -0.09
N GLY A 421 -48.99 -13.20 -0.79
CA GLY A 421 -48.67 -11.82 -0.38
C GLY A 421 -47.46 -11.69 0.56
N ALA A 422 -46.58 -12.69 0.61
CA ALA A 422 -45.34 -12.63 1.39
C ALA A 422 -44.35 -11.64 0.79
N GLN A 423 -43.76 -10.77 1.62
CA GLN A 423 -42.72 -9.83 1.23
C GLN A 423 -41.46 -10.04 2.08
N PRO A 424 -40.28 -10.19 1.47
CA PRO A 424 -39.03 -10.31 2.22
C PRO A 424 -38.56 -8.92 2.62
N THR A 425 -38.50 -8.66 3.93
CA THR A 425 -37.79 -7.49 4.48
C THR A 425 -36.53 -7.96 5.23
N HIS A 426 -35.52 -7.10 5.34
CA HIS A 426 -34.24 -7.42 6.02
C HIS A 426 -34.41 -7.84 7.50
N SER A 427 -35.55 -7.55 8.13
CA SER A 427 -35.87 -7.92 9.51
C SER A 427 -36.86 -9.08 9.62
N SER A 428 -37.29 -9.68 8.50
CA SER A 428 -38.25 -10.79 8.47
C SER A 428 -37.54 -12.15 8.43
N GLY A 429 -38.23 -13.22 8.84
CA GLY A 429 -37.74 -14.59 8.73
C GLY A 429 -37.33 -14.97 7.30
N LEU A 430 -38.00 -14.41 6.28
CA LEU A 430 -37.68 -14.62 4.86
C LEU A 430 -36.39 -13.90 4.42
N GLY A 431 -36.08 -12.74 5.00
CA GLY A 431 -34.80 -12.04 4.77
C GLY A 431 -33.62 -12.87 5.28
N GLY A 432 -33.75 -13.44 6.49
CA GLY A 432 -32.74 -14.33 7.05
C GLY A 432 -32.55 -15.64 6.26
N LEU A 433 -33.58 -16.14 5.56
CA LEU A 433 -33.44 -17.28 4.64
C LEU A 433 -32.63 -16.92 3.40
N ARG A 434 -32.90 -15.75 2.79
CA ARG A 434 -32.14 -15.26 1.64
C ARG A 434 -30.66 -15.12 1.97
N ASP A 435 -30.33 -14.40 3.04
CA ASP A 435 -28.94 -14.16 3.46
C ASP A 435 -28.18 -15.48 3.69
N ARG A 436 -28.87 -16.48 4.25
CA ARG A 436 -28.30 -17.81 4.52
C ARG A 436 -28.03 -18.61 3.24
N VAL A 437 -28.90 -18.52 2.24
CA VAL A 437 -28.72 -19.20 0.95
C VAL A 437 -27.62 -18.52 0.13
N GLU A 438 -27.61 -17.18 0.10
CA GLU A 438 -26.59 -16.39 -0.60
C GLU A 438 -25.19 -16.58 0.01
N ALA A 439 -25.09 -16.76 1.34
CA ALA A 439 -23.83 -17.07 2.02
C ALA A 439 -23.22 -18.44 1.63
N LEU A 440 -23.97 -19.29 0.94
CA LEU A 440 -23.52 -20.59 0.41
C LEU A 440 -23.43 -20.58 -1.12
N ASP A 441 -23.29 -19.39 -1.72
CA ASP A 441 -23.29 -19.18 -3.17
C ASP A 441 -24.57 -19.68 -3.87
N GLY A 442 -25.67 -19.78 -3.13
CA GLY A 442 -26.98 -20.20 -3.62
C GLY A 442 -27.86 -19.02 -4.06
N THR A 443 -28.95 -19.34 -4.77
CA THR A 443 -29.97 -18.35 -5.19
C THR A 443 -31.28 -18.60 -4.43
N PHE A 444 -31.92 -17.53 -3.97
CA PHE A 444 -33.21 -17.60 -3.27
C PHE A 444 -34.28 -16.80 -4.03
N VAL A 445 -35.38 -17.46 -4.41
CA VAL A 445 -36.50 -16.83 -5.11
C VAL A 445 -37.79 -17.03 -4.33
N LEU A 446 -38.56 -15.94 -4.20
CA LEU A 446 -39.87 -15.93 -3.56
C LEU A 446 -40.92 -15.44 -4.55
N GLU A 447 -41.94 -16.25 -4.76
CA GLU A 447 -43.12 -15.94 -5.57
C GLU A 447 -44.36 -16.05 -4.68
N SER A 448 -45.04 -14.93 -4.40
CA SER A 448 -46.20 -14.92 -3.50
C SER A 448 -47.30 -13.98 -3.99
N PRO A 449 -47.96 -14.29 -5.12
CA PRO A 449 -49.05 -13.48 -5.63
C PRO A 449 -50.20 -13.44 -4.62
N THR A 450 -50.76 -12.25 -4.37
CA THR A 450 -51.92 -12.10 -3.49
C THR A 450 -53.09 -12.95 -3.99
N GLY A 451 -53.56 -13.88 -3.17
CA GLY A 451 -54.64 -14.83 -3.48
C GLY A 451 -54.21 -16.13 -4.17
N GLY A 452 -52.91 -16.34 -4.45
CA GLY A 452 -52.42 -17.46 -5.26
C GLY A 452 -51.40 -18.39 -4.60
N GLY A 453 -51.30 -18.39 -3.26
CA GLY A 453 -50.31 -19.18 -2.52
C GLY A 453 -48.91 -18.55 -2.49
N THR A 454 -47.97 -19.26 -1.88
CA THR A 454 -46.56 -18.88 -1.86
C THR A 454 -45.70 -20.02 -2.37
N ARG A 455 -44.68 -19.68 -3.16
CA ARG A 455 -43.60 -20.57 -3.58
C ARG A 455 -42.26 -19.96 -3.21
N ILE A 456 -41.41 -20.77 -2.59
CA ILE A 456 -40.00 -20.48 -2.29
C ILE A 456 -39.17 -21.52 -3.02
N HIS A 457 -38.12 -21.12 -3.74
CA HIS A 457 -37.18 -22.03 -4.39
C HIS A 457 -35.76 -21.51 -4.46
#